data_AF-A0A424QYA0-F1
#
_entry.id   AF-A0A424QYA0-F1
#
_cell.length_a   1.000
_cell.length_b   1.000
_cell.length_c   1.000
_cell.angle_alpha   90.00
_cell.angle_beta   90.00
_cell.angle_gamma   90.00
#
_symmetry.space_group_name_H-M   'P 1'
#
loop_
_entity.id
_entity.type
_entity.pdbx_description
1 polymer ?
#
loop_
_entity_poly.entity_id
_entity_poly.type
_entity_poly.pdbx_seq_one_letter_code
_entity_poly.pdbx_strand_id
1 'polypeptide(L)'
;MKDIFVDRFLKCTSSQGVVRLDFGRVESIDNDKNEISVAPSARLVLPMDGFIHFVDQAVQLRDQMLEQEKNKAKNSENNESSGLVSSEKKDSDSVH
;
A
#
# COMPACT_ATOMS: atom_id res chain seq x y z
N MET A 1 -14.44 2.43 18.79
CA MET A 1 -12.99 2.12 18.88
C MET A 1 -12.22 3.42 18.78
N LYS A 2 -11.04 3.53 19.41
CA LYS A 2 -10.18 4.72 19.32
C LYS A 2 -8.95 4.35 18.49
N ASP A 3 -8.74 5.09 17.40
CA ASP A 3 -7.61 4.85 16.51
C ASP A 3 -6.32 5.40 17.13
N ILE A 4 -5.21 4.68 16.91
CA ILE A 4 -3.87 5.09 17.31
C ILE A 4 -3.08 5.40 16.04
N PHE A 5 -2.71 6.66 15.87
CA PHE A 5 -1.86 7.09 14.77
C PHE A 5 -0.39 7.11 15.21
N VAL A 6 0.47 6.49 14.41
CA VAL A 6 1.91 6.38 14.63
C VAL A 6 2.64 6.74 13.34
N ASP A 7 3.78 7.40 13.45
CA ASP A 7 4.49 7.90 12.26
C ASP A 7 5.47 6.86 11.71
N ARG A 8 6.20 6.19 12.61
CA ARG A 8 7.29 5.28 12.24
C ARG A 8 7.19 3.97 13.00
N PHE A 9 7.30 2.86 12.29
CA PHE A 9 7.68 1.59 12.91
C PHE A 9 9.16 1.62 13.24
N LEU A 10 9.52 1.28 14.48
CA LEU A 10 10.91 1.34 14.97
C LEU A 10 11.53 -0.06 15.03
N LYS A 11 10.89 -0.99 15.73
CA LYS A 11 11.42 -2.35 15.88
C LYS A 11 10.35 -3.38 16.19
N CYS A 12 10.63 -4.62 15.77
CA CYS A 12 9.92 -5.82 16.21
C CYS A 12 10.90 -6.66 17.02
N THR A 13 10.49 -7.07 18.22
CA THR A 13 11.28 -7.98 19.06
C THR A 13 10.38 -9.08 19.60
N SER A 14 10.89 -10.30 19.68
CA SER A 14 10.20 -11.42 20.31
C SER A 14 10.95 -11.90 21.54
N SER A 15 10.22 -12.19 22.61
CA SER A 15 10.76 -12.75 23.84
C SER A 15 9.65 -13.33 24.69
N GLN A 16 9.91 -14.44 25.40
CA GLN A 16 8.97 -15.01 26.39
C GLN A 16 7.56 -15.28 25.83
N GLY A 17 7.46 -15.75 24.59
CA GLY A 17 6.17 -16.08 23.96
C GLY A 17 5.34 -14.87 23.49
N VAL A 18 5.88 -13.65 23.58
CA VAL A 18 5.23 -12.44 23.09
C VAL A 18 6.10 -11.72 22.05
N VAL A 19 5.43 -10.97 21.18
CA VAL A 19 6.02 -10.07 20.19
C VAL A 19 5.71 -8.64 20.61
N ARG A 20 6.72 -7.78 20.54
CA ARG A 20 6.63 -6.35 20.83
C ARG A 20 6.92 -5.56 19.57
N LEU A 21 5.97 -4.73 19.15
CA LEU A 21 6.11 -3.79 18.04
C LEU A 21 6.19 -2.38 18.63
N ASP A 22 7.32 -1.72 18.37
CA ASP A 22 7.57 -0.37 18.86
C ASP A 22 7.38 0.64 17.74
N PHE A 23 6.66 1.71 18.06
CA PHE A 23 6.37 2.80 17.15
C PHE A 23 6.82 4.13 17.74
N GLY A 24 7.32 4.99 16.85
CA GLY A 24 7.80 6.33 17.16
C GLY A 24 6.93 7.40 16.53
N ARG A 25 6.95 8.58 17.14
CA ARG A 25 6.44 9.82 16.60
C ARG A 25 7.62 10.69 16.19
N VAL A 26 7.54 11.30 15.02
CA VAL A 26 8.53 12.29 14.58
C VAL A 26 8.27 13.57 15.36
N GLU A 27 9.28 14.03 16.09
CA GLU A 27 9.20 15.30 16.83
C GLU A 27 9.73 16.47 16.01
N SER A 28 10.85 16.26 15.32
CA SER A 28 11.48 17.28 14.48
C SER A 28 12.29 16.67 13.35
N ILE A 29 12.47 17.46 12.30
CA ILE A 29 13.30 17.13 11.14
C ILE A 29 14.32 18.27 10.99
N ASP A 30 15.60 17.95 11.14
CA ASP A 30 16.70 18.85 10.84
C ASP A 30 17.15 18.55 9.40
N ASN A 31 16.69 19.38 8.46
CA ASN A 31 16.98 19.20 7.04
C ASN A 31 18.45 19.54 6.70
N ASP A 32 19.11 20.37 7.51
CA ASP A 32 20.50 20.75 7.28
C ASP A 32 21.44 19.60 7.64
N LYS A 33 21.06 18.79 8.64
CA LYS A 33 21.81 17.60 9.08
C LYS A 33 21.29 16.28 8.53
N ASN A 34 20.14 16.28 7.84
CA ASN A 34 19.41 15.07 7.45
C ASN A 34 19.10 14.15 8.64
N GLU A 35 18.78 14.73 9.78
CA GLU A 35 18.48 14.01 11.02
C GLU A 35 16.99 14.14 11.36
N ILE A 36 16.44 13.07 11.93
CA ILE A 36 15.04 13.05 12.39
C ILE A 36 15.07 12.71 13.87
N SER A 37 14.49 13.59 14.69
CA SER A 37 14.24 13.30 16.11
C SER A 37 12.95 12.50 16.24
N VAL A 38 13.02 11.39 16.98
CA VAL A 38 11.90 10.48 17.16
C VAL A 38 11.70 10.20 18.65
N ALA A 39 10.48 10.40 19.14
CA ALA A 39 10.09 10.00 20.49
C ALA A 39 9.24 8.72 20.48
N PRO A 40 9.26 7.92 21.57
CA PRO A 40 8.36 6.78 21.73
C PRO A 40 6.88 7.20 21.62
N SER A 41 6.10 6.53 20.77
CA SER A 41 4.67 6.82 20.58
C SER A 41 3.78 5.73 21.17
N ALA A 42 3.93 4.50 20.69
CA ALA A 42 3.13 3.38 21.14
C ALA A 42 3.95 2.09 21.11
N ARG A 43 3.60 1.16 22.00
CA ARG A 43 4.12 -0.22 22.00
C ARG A 43 2.94 -1.17 21.96
N LEU A 44 2.89 -2.02 20.94
CA LEU A 44 1.93 -3.11 20.86
C LEU A 44 2.60 -4.39 21.36
N VAL A 45 1.93 -5.12 22.25
CA VAL A 45 2.39 -6.41 22.76
C VAL A 45 1.36 -7.45 22.40
N LEU A 46 1.79 -8.50 21.71
CA LEU A 46 0.93 -9.54 21.15
C LEU A 46 1.45 -10.91 21.59
N PRO A 47 0.57 -11.88 21.92
CA PRO A 47 0.96 -13.29 21.96
C PRO A 47 1.51 -13.72 20.60
N MET A 48 2.48 -14.64 20.59
CA MET A 48 3.12 -15.11 19.36
C MET A 48 2.10 -15.60 18.33
N ASP A 49 1.15 -16.42 18.76
CA ASP A 49 0.15 -17.05 17.88
C ASP A 49 -0.71 -15.98 17.19
N GLY A 50 -1.13 -14.96 17.94
CA GLY A 50 -1.87 -13.82 17.41
C GLY A 50 -1.05 -12.97 16.44
N PHE A 51 0.25 -12.84 16.69
CA PHE A 51 1.16 -12.15 15.77
C PHE A 51 1.32 -12.90 14.44
N ILE A 52 1.44 -14.23 14.47
CA ILE A 52 1.52 -15.04 13.23
C ILE A 52 0.25 -14.87 12.39
N HIS A 53 -0.94 -14.97 13.00
CA HIS A 53 -2.19 -14.73 12.30
C HIS A 53 -2.28 -13.32 11.70
N PHE A 54 -1.78 -12.31 12.41
CA PHE A 54 -1.69 -10.95 11.89
C PHE A 54 -0.75 -10.87 10.67
N VAL A 55 0.42 -11.50 10.72
CA VAL A 55 1.38 -11.52 9.61
C VAL A 55 0.77 -12.18 8.37
N ASP A 56 0.06 -13.29 8.52
CA ASP A 56 -0.61 -13.97 7.41
C ASP A 56 -1.62 -13.05 6.71
N GLN A 57 -2.42 -12.31 7.50
CA GLN A 57 -3.36 -11.33 6.96
C GLN A 57 -2.63 -10.15 6.28
N ALA A 58 -1.52 -9.69 6.86
CA ALA A 58 -0.73 -8.61 6.28
C ALA A 58 -0.10 -8.99 4.94
N VAL A 59 0.36 -10.24 4.80
CA VAL A 59 0.89 -10.77 3.52
C VAL A 59 -0.20 -10.81 2.47
N GLN A 60 -1.38 -11.36 2.80
CA GLN A 60 -2.52 -11.40 1.88
C GLN A 60 -2.94 -10.00 1.43
N LEU A 61 -3.00 -9.04 2.35
CA LEU A 61 -3.32 -7.66 2.03
C LEU A 61 -2.27 -7.04 1.10
N ARG A 62 -0.98 -7.26 1.37
CA ARG A 62 0.12 -6.77 0.54
C ARG A 62 0.04 -7.32 -0.88
N ASP A 63 -0.28 -8.61 -1.04
CA ASP A 63 -0.42 -9.23 -2.36
C ASP A 63 -1.61 -8.65 -3.14
N GLN A 64 -2.73 -8.39 -2.46
CA GLN A 64 -3.89 -7.71 -3.06
C GLN A 64 -3.55 -6.29 -3.52
N MET A 65 -2.78 -5.52 -2.75
CA MET A 65 -2.37 -4.16 -3.11
C MET A 65 -1.48 -4.15 -4.37
N LEU A 66 -0.51 -5.07 -4.45
CA LEU A 66 0.35 -5.20 -5.63
C LEU A 66 -0.43 -5.61 -6.88
N GLU A 67 -1.43 -6.48 -6.73
CA GLU A 67 -2.30 -6.88 -7.84
C GLU A 67 -3.16 -5.71 -8.34
N GLN A 68 -3.63 -4.83 -7.44
CA GLN A 68 -4.34 -3.61 -7.82
C GLN A 68 -3.45 -2.64 -8.61
N GLU A 69 -2.19 -2.49 -8.25
CA GLU A 69 -1.24 -1.65 -8.98
C GLU A 69 -0.98 -2.17 -10.40
N LYS A 70 -0.79 -3.49 -10.54
CA LYS A 70 -0.64 -4.14 -11.86
C LYS A 70 -1.88 -3.98 -12.73
N ASN A 71 -3.07 -4.11 -12.14
CA ASN A 71 -4.32 -3.97 -12.88
C ASN A 71 -4.64 -2.52 -13.24
N LYS A 72 -4.23 -1.54 -12.42
CA LYS A 72 -4.24 -0.12 -12.79
C LYS A 72 -3.30 0.19 -13.96
N ALA A 73 -2.10 -0.41 -13.98
CA ALA A 73 -1.15 -0.23 -15.08
C ALA A 73 -1.70 -0.82 -16.40
N LYS A 74 -2.27 -2.04 -16.36
CA LYS A 74 -2.86 -2.69 -17.55
C LYS A 74 -4.11 -1.99 -18.10
N ASN A 75 -4.94 -1.41 -17.24
CA ASN A 75 -6.12 -0.67 -17.69
C ASN A 75 -5.78 0.70 -18.32
N SER A 76 -4.62 1.28 -18.00
CA SER A 76 -4.13 2.49 -18.68
C SER A 76 -3.61 2.19 -20.10
N GLU A 77 -3.00 1.02 -20.34
CA GLU A 77 -2.53 0.60 -21.68
C GLU A 77 -3.66 0.15 -22.61
N ASN A 78 -4.72 -0.46 -22.08
CA ASN A 78 -5.86 -0.92 -22.89
C ASN A 78 -6.79 0.21 -23.37
N ASN A 79 -6.72 1.42 -22.78
CA ASN A 79 -7.55 2.56 -23.19
C ASN A 79 -6.96 3.36 -24.38
N GLU A 80 -5.68 3.20 -24.72
CA GLU A 80 -5.10 3.84 -25.91
C GLU A 80 -5.25 3.01 -27.19
N SER A 81 -5.54 1.71 -27.08
CA SER A 81 -5.64 0.80 -28.23
C SER A 81 -7.06 0.49 -28.71
N SER A 82 -8.11 0.91 -27.99
CA SER A 82 -9.51 0.67 -28.37
C SER A 82 -10.17 1.82 -29.17
N GLY A 83 -9.41 2.80 -29.67
CA GLY A 83 -9.92 3.97 -30.37
C GLY A 83 -9.96 3.92 -31.91
N LEU A 84 -9.59 2.81 -32.56
CA LEU A 84 -9.29 2.83 -34.01
C LEU A 84 -9.70 1.58 -34.80
N VAL A 85 -10.93 1.08 -34.66
CA VAL A 85 -11.63 0.22 -35.64
C VAL A 85 -13.14 0.40 -35.37
N SER A 86 -14.07 0.81 -36.24
CA SER A 86 -14.21 0.80 -37.69
C SER A 86 -15.33 1.78 -38.09
N SER A 87 -15.07 2.76 -38.94
CA SER A 87 -16.14 3.42 -39.71
C SER A 87 -16.42 2.57 -40.95
N GLU A 88 -17.54 1.87 -40.93
CA GLU A 88 -18.07 1.11 -42.06
C GLU A 88 -18.15 2.02 -43.31
N LYS A 89 -17.52 1.57 -44.40
CA LYS A 89 -17.75 2.10 -45.74
C LYS A 89 -19.21 1.86 -46.07
N LYS A 90 -19.97 2.94 -46.31
CA LYS A 90 -21.29 2.86 -46.92
C LYS A 90 -21.21 3.40 -48.33
N ASP A 91 -21.71 2.58 -49.24
CA ASP A 91 -21.51 2.60 -50.67
C ASP A 91 -21.87 3.92 -51.36
N SER A 92 -21.09 4.19 -52.40
CA SER A 92 -21.45 5.03 -53.53
C SER A 92 -22.75 4.55 -54.18
N ASP A 93 -23.72 5.43 -54.36
CA ASP A 93 -24.36 5.58 -55.67
C ASP A 93 -25.00 6.95 -55.84
N SER A 94 -24.62 7.59 -56.94
CA SER A 94 -25.15 8.82 -57.51
C SER A 94 -26.19 8.44 -58.57
N VAL A 95 -27.28 9.19 -58.67
CA VAL A 95 -27.79 9.87 -59.90
C VAL A 95 -29.25 10.30 -59.70
N HIS A 96 -29.45 11.61 -59.68
CA HIS A 96 -30.47 12.29 -60.48
C HIS A 96 -29.81 13.50 -61.14
#